data_AF-A0A850KQJ1-F1
#
_entry.id   AF-A0A850KQJ1-F1
#
_cell.length_a   1.000
_cell.length_b   1.000
_cell.length_c   1.000
_cell.angle_alpha   90.00
_cell.angle_beta   90.00
_cell.angle_gamma   90.00
#
_symmetry.space_group_name_H-M   'P 1'
#
loop_
_entity.id
_entity.type
_entity.pdbx_description
1 polymer ?
#
loop_
_entity_poly.entity_id
_entity_poly.type
_entity_poly.pdbx_seq_one_letter_code
_entity_poly.pdbx_strand_id
1 'polypeptide(L)'
;MRAKAIIFLYLLVGLINFIPILGVTGRAKLEALYGASFSSADLLLLMQHRALLLGIVGAFLLVAAFHPAFRPMAAIAGMASMVGFDVLYLIVPGVSGRLAGVATIDAVAVVLLAVAIGLDYRRVRNAIDNH
;
A
#
# COMPACT_ATOMS: atom_id res chain seq x y z
N MET A 1 -9.91 9.68 -21.53
CA MET A 1 -10.23 9.90 -20.08
C MET A 1 -9.86 8.73 -19.18
N ARG A 2 -10.21 7.48 -19.51
CA ARG A 2 -9.93 6.28 -18.67
C ARG A 2 -8.46 6.06 -18.30
N ALA A 3 -7.53 6.33 -19.22
CA ALA A 3 -6.09 6.18 -18.98
C ALA A 3 -5.57 7.08 -17.84
N LYS A 4 -6.01 8.35 -17.81
CA LYS A 4 -5.60 9.32 -16.78
C LYS A 4 -6.12 8.92 -15.39
N ALA A 5 -7.33 8.37 -15.33
CA ALA A 5 -7.92 7.87 -14.09
C ALA A 5 -7.13 6.68 -13.50
N ILE A 6 -6.70 5.73 -14.32
CA ILE A 6 -5.88 4.59 -13.85
C ILE A 6 -4.54 5.08 -13.30
N ILE A 7 -3.87 5.98 -14.02
CA ILE A 7 -2.61 6.58 -13.55
C ILE A 7 -2.82 7.26 -12.20
N PHE A 8 -3.87 8.08 -12.08
CA PHE A 8 -4.20 8.78 -10.85
C PHE A 8 -4.44 7.83 -9.67
N LEU A 9 -5.17 6.73 -9.87
CA LEU A 9 -5.42 5.75 -8.81
C LEU A 9 -4.13 5.04 -8.38
N TYR A 10 -3.27 4.62 -9.31
CA TYR A 10 -1.97 4.03 -8.97
C TYR A 10 -1.07 5.02 -8.23
N LEU A 11 -1.08 6.30 -8.62
CA LEU A 11 -0.34 7.34 -7.91
C LEU A 11 -0.86 7.55 -6.49
N LEU A 12 -2.18 7.58 -6.32
CA LEU A 12 -2.81 7.77 -5.00
C LEU A 12 -2.50 6.61 -4.06
N VAL A 13 -2.71 5.37 -4.52
CA VAL A 13 -2.41 4.16 -3.74
C VAL A 13 -0.92 4.01 -3.47
N GLY A 14 -0.09 4.29 -4.48
CA GLY A 14 1.37 4.28 -4.34
C GLY A 14 1.85 5.28 -3.30
N LEU A 15 1.29 6.49 -3.27
CA LEU A 15 1.63 7.50 -2.27
C LEU A 15 1.20 7.08 -0.87
N ILE A 16 -0.01 6.52 -0.70
CA ILE A 16 -0.48 5.99 0.58
C ILE A 16 0.49 4.94 1.13
N ASN A 17 0.90 3.98 0.27
CA ASN A 17 1.86 2.94 0.64
C ASN A 17 3.27 3.47 0.85
N PHE A 18 3.61 4.64 0.29
CA PHE A 18 4.93 5.24 0.44
C PHE A 18 5.10 6.01 1.75
N ILE A 19 4.03 6.61 2.30
CA ILE A 19 4.06 7.39 3.57
C ILE A 19 4.79 6.67 4.72
N PRO A 20 4.56 5.37 4.99
CA PRO A 20 5.23 4.62 6.05
C PRO A 20 6.76 4.71 6.01
N ILE A 21 7.39 4.93 4.86
CA ILE A 21 8.86 5.00 4.72
C ILE A 21 9.50 6.06 5.63
N LEU A 22 8.73 7.10 6.01
CA LEU A 22 9.18 8.11 6.97
C LEU A 22 9.54 7.50 8.34
N GLY A 23 8.91 6.38 8.70
CA GLY A 23 9.19 5.60 9.90
C GLY A 23 10.59 4.98 9.93
N VAL A 24 11.26 4.82 8.78
CA VAL A 24 12.64 4.31 8.74
C VAL A 24 13.62 5.25 9.44
N THR A 25 13.32 6.57 9.45
CA THR A 25 14.26 7.61 9.91
C THR A 25 14.45 7.71 11.43
N GLY A 26 13.76 6.92 12.25
CA GLY A 26 14.09 6.74 13.67
C GLY A 26 12.89 6.66 14.62
N ARG A 27 13.17 6.34 15.89
CA ARG A 27 12.19 6.19 16.98
C ARG A 27 11.18 7.33 17.05
N ALA A 28 11.66 8.57 17.11
CA ALA A 28 10.79 9.74 17.28
C ALA A 28 9.72 9.88 16.19
N LYS A 29 10.01 9.51 14.94
CA LYS A 29 9.03 9.54 13.85
C LYS A 29 8.09 8.34 13.87
N LEU A 30 8.55 7.17 14.31
CA LEU A 30 7.67 6.02 14.54
C LEU A 30 6.75 6.25 15.73
N GLU A 31 7.25 6.83 16.81
CA GLU A 31 6.47 7.22 17.97
C GLU A 31 5.46 8.30 17.61
N ALA A 32 5.79 9.22 16.69
CA ALA A 32 4.85 10.20 16.15
C ALA A 32 3.81 9.60 15.17
N LEU A 33 4.22 8.70 14.26
CA LEU A 33 3.31 8.04 13.29
C LEU A 33 2.36 7.06 13.97
N TYR A 34 2.87 6.31 14.95
CA TYR A 34 2.16 5.20 15.59
C TYR A 34 1.74 5.50 17.02
N GLY A 35 2.06 6.68 17.57
CA GLY A 35 1.69 7.13 18.93
C GLY A 35 2.17 6.21 20.06
N ALA A 36 3.09 5.27 19.82
CA ALA A 36 3.45 4.18 20.71
C ALA A 36 4.90 4.26 21.16
N SER A 37 5.17 4.15 22.47
CA SER A 37 6.53 3.92 22.98
C SER A 37 6.98 2.52 22.60
N PHE A 38 8.00 2.42 21.76
CA PHE A 38 8.59 1.13 21.38
C PHE A 38 9.55 0.68 22.48
N SER A 39 9.02 -0.09 23.44
CA SER A 39 9.73 -0.53 24.64
C SER A 39 10.93 -1.45 24.35
N SER A 40 10.92 -2.17 23.21
CA SER A 40 12.03 -3.00 22.76
C SER A 40 12.66 -2.48 21.46
N ALA A 41 13.97 -2.67 21.31
CA ALA A 41 14.67 -2.39 20.05
C ALA A 41 14.19 -3.31 18.92
N ASP A 42 13.82 -4.55 19.24
CA ASP A 42 13.35 -5.54 18.27
C ASP A 42 12.02 -5.13 17.62
N LEU A 43 11.06 -4.63 18.42
CA LEU A 43 9.77 -4.16 17.89
C LEU A 43 9.95 -2.92 17.01
N LEU A 44 10.86 -2.03 17.40
CA LEU A 44 11.20 -0.87 16.60
C LEU A 44 11.74 -1.28 15.23
N LEU A 45 12.71 -2.19 15.20
CA LEU A 45 13.32 -2.67 13.98
C LEU A 45 12.28 -3.33 13.05
N LEU A 46 11.37 -4.12 13.61
CA LEU A 46 10.28 -4.73 12.85
C LEU A 46 9.34 -3.68 12.22
N MET A 47 9.02 -2.61 12.94
CA MET A 47 8.21 -1.52 12.39
C MET A 47 8.95 -0.70 11.32
N GLN A 48 10.27 -0.50 11.48
CA GLN A 48 11.11 0.13 10.45
C GLN A 48 11.21 -0.75 9.19
N HIS A 49 11.34 -2.07 9.37
CA HIS A 49 11.37 -3.01 8.26
C HIS A 49 10.03 -3.02 7.51
N ARG A 50 8.90 -3.01 8.22
CA ARG A 50 7.57 -2.86 7.62
C ARG A 50 7.44 -1.55 6.85
N ALA A 51 7.89 -0.44 7.43
CA ALA A 51 7.91 0.87 6.78
C ALA A 51 8.73 0.85 5.48
N LEU A 52 9.87 0.17 5.47
CA LEU A 52 10.71 0.01 4.29
C LEU A 52 10.02 -0.83 3.22
N LEU A 53 9.44 -1.98 3.59
CA LEU A 53 8.72 -2.85 2.65
C LEU A 53 7.54 -2.13 1.98
N LEU A 54 6.72 -1.42 2.76
CA LEU A 54 5.64 -0.60 2.23
C LEU A 54 6.18 0.51 1.32
N GLY A 55 7.29 1.14 1.69
CA GLY A 55 7.97 2.13 0.84
C GLY A 55 8.41 1.56 -0.51
N ILE A 56 8.96 0.34 -0.55
CA ILE A 56 9.35 -0.35 -1.79
C ILE A 56 8.12 -0.64 -2.65
N VAL A 57 7.05 -1.17 -2.05
CA VAL A 57 5.79 -1.48 -2.75
C VAL A 57 5.13 -0.20 -3.27
N GLY A 58 5.09 0.85 -2.47
CA GLY A 58 4.58 2.17 -2.84
C GLY A 58 5.36 2.77 -4.02
N ALA A 59 6.69 2.75 -3.97
CA ALA A 59 7.54 3.18 -5.08
C ALA A 59 7.28 2.36 -6.35
N PHE A 60 7.11 1.04 -6.23
CA PHE A 60 6.79 0.19 -7.37
C PHE A 60 5.43 0.52 -8.00
N LEU A 61 4.41 0.79 -7.18
CA LEU A 61 3.10 1.27 -7.63
C LEU A 61 3.19 2.63 -8.34
N LEU A 62 3.99 3.56 -7.83
CA LEU A 62 4.22 4.86 -8.46
C LEU A 62 4.86 4.72 -9.84
N VAL A 63 5.89 3.87 -9.98
CA VAL A 63 6.55 3.60 -11.27
C VAL A 63 5.58 2.89 -12.23
N ALA A 64 4.81 1.92 -11.75
CA ALA A 64 3.83 1.19 -12.54
C ALA A 64 2.68 2.08 -13.04
N ALA A 65 2.42 3.22 -12.39
CA ALA A 65 1.46 4.20 -12.89
C ALA A 65 1.82 4.65 -14.32
N PHE A 66 3.11 4.89 -14.58
CA PHE A 66 3.62 5.36 -15.88
C PHE A 66 3.99 4.23 -16.84
N HIS A 67 4.21 3.01 -16.35
CA HIS A 67 4.58 1.85 -17.15
C HIS A 67 3.49 0.76 -17.11
N PRO A 68 2.57 0.73 -18.10
CA PRO A 68 1.43 -0.20 -18.11
C PRO A 68 1.80 -1.68 -17.98
N ALA A 69 2.96 -2.08 -18.50
CA ALA A 69 3.45 -3.46 -18.41
C ALA A 69 3.67 -3.94 -16.96
N PHE A 70 4.02 -3.04 -16.04
CA PHE A 70 4.28 -3.39 -14.63
C PHE A 70 3.05 -3.29 -13.72
N ARG A 71 1.94 -2.71 -14.21
CA ARG A 71 0.69 -2.53 -13.44
C ARG A 71 0.15 -3.81 -12.79
N PRO A 72 0.04 -4.95 -13.48
CA PRO A 72 -0.46 -6.16 -12.84
C PRO A 72 0.47 -6.67 -11.75
N MET A 73 1.79 -6.62 -11.96
CA MET A 73 2.78 -7.05 -10.98
C MET A 73 2.76 -6.15 -9.73
N ALA A 74 2.73 -4.83 -9.93
CA ALA A 74 2.66 -3.87 -8.84
C ALA A 74 1.34 -3.95 -8.07
N ALA A 75 0.23 -4.18 -8.77
CA ALA A 75 -1.07 -4.41 -8.14
C ALA A 75 -1.08 -5.66 -7.26
N ILE A 76 -0.54 -6.78 -7.74
CA ILE A 76 -0.45 -8.02 -6.94
C ILE A 76 0.38 -7.78 -5.68
N ALA A 77 1.55 -7.14 -5.80
CA ALA A 77 2.41 -6.82 -4.67
C ALA A 77 1.71 -5.91 -3.65
N GLY A 78 1.05 -4.84 -4.13
CA GLY A 78 0.28 -3.92 -3.29
C GLY A 78 -0.88 -4.60 -2.56
N MET A 79 -1.70 -5.36 -3.29
CA MET A 79 -2.83 -6.10 -2.72
C MET A 79 -2.36 -7.11 -1.68
N ALA A 80 -1.33 -7.90 -1.99
CA ALA A 80 -0.80 -8.90 -1.06
C ALA A 80 -0.29 -8.27 0.24
N SER A 81 0.40 -7.13 0.15
CA SER A 81 0.90 -6.41 1.32
C SER A 81 -0.22 -5.88 2.20
N MET A 82 -1.19 -5.15 1.63
CA MET A 82 -2.26 -4.50 2.40
C MET A 82 -3.27 -5.50 2.95
N VAL A 83 -3.77 -6.42 2.12
CA VAL A 83 -4.72 -7.46 2.56
C VAL A 83 -4.06 -8.38 3.59
N GLY A 84 -2.78 -8.71 3.42
CA GLY A 84 -2.04 -9.50 4.41
C GLY A 84 -2.01 -8.83 5.77
N PHE A 85 -1.76 -7.51 5.82
CA PHE A 85 -1.79 -6.76 7.08
C PHE A 85 -3.19 -6.69 7.69
N ASP A 86 -4.22 -6.38 6.89
CA ASP A 86 -5.60 -6.27 7.37
C ASP A 86 -6.12 -7.58 7.95
N VAL A 87 -5.82 -8.72 7.29
CA VAL A 87 -6.16 -10.05 7.80
C VAL A 87 -5.44 -10.34 9.11
N LEU A 88 -4.14 -10.04 9.20
CA LEU A 88 -3.37 -10.22 10.44
C LEU A 88 -3.92 -9.35 11.59
N TYR A 89 -4.31 -8.10 11.30
CA TYR A 89 -4.91 -7.20 12.28
C TYR A 89 -6.23 -7.75 12.85
N LEU A 90 -7.05 -8.43 12.02
CA LEU A 90 -8.33 -9.00 12.45
C LEU A 90 -8.19 -10.29 13.27
N ILE A 91 -7.18 -11.12 12.98
CA ILE A 91 -7.02 -12.43 13.63
C ILE A 91 -6.13 -12.40 14.88
N VAL A 92 -5.25 -11.41 15.02
CA VAL A 92 -4.35 -11.30 16.17
C VAL A 92 -5.06 -10.52 17.29
N PRO A 93 -5.40 -11.15 18.43
CA PRO A 93 -6.04 -10.46 19.54
C PRO A 93 -5.03 -9.56 20.29
N GLY A 94 -5.52 -8.46 20.87
CA GLY A 94 -4.71 -7.56 21.69
C GLY A 94 -3.87 -6.54 20.92
N VAL A 95 -4.12 -6.38 19.61
CA VAL A 95 -3.45 -5.36 18.80
C VAL A 95 -3.88 -3.97 19.26
N SER A 96 -2.91 -3.08 19.49
CA SER A 96 -3.18 -1.73 19.99
C SER A 96 -4.08 -0.93 19.04
N GLY A 97 -5.03 -0.17 19.58
CA GLY A 97 -5.99 0.63 18.80
C GLY A 97 -5.37 1.68 17.85
N ARG A 98 -4.07 1.97 17.97
CA ARG A 98 -3.37 2.85 17.02
C ARG A 98 -3.05 2.19 15.67
N LEU A 99 -2.96 0.86 15.64
CA LEU A 99 -2.84 0.11 14.38
C LEU A 99 -4.17 0.07 13.61
N ALA A 100 -5.30 0.37 14.27
CA ALA A 100 -6.61 0.49 13.63
C ALA A 100 -6.62 1.58 12.56
N GLY A 101 -5.98 2.73 12.81
CA GLY A 101 -5.88 3.82 11.84
C GLY A 101 -5.13 3.41 10.58
N VAL A 102 -4.06 2.62 10.74
CA VAL A 102 -3.29 2.08 9.61
C VAL A 102 -4.13 1.08 8.81
N ALA A 103 -4.83 0.17 9.49
CA ALA A 103 -5.72 -0.80 8.83
C ALA A 103 -6.86 -0.09 8.05
N THR A 104 -7.41 1.02 8.57
CA THR A 104 -8.42 1.78 7.81
C THR A 104 -7.86 2.43 6.55
N ILE A 105 -6.63 2.96 6.60
CA ILE A 105 -5.96 3.55 5.44
C ILE A 105 -5.65 2.47 4.40
N ASP A 106 -5.13 1.32 4.83
CA ASP A 106 -4.83 0.16 3.98
C ASP A 106 -6.12 -0.36 3.32
N ALA A 107 -7.21 -0.51 4.06
CA ALA A 107 -8.51 -0.93 3.52
C ALA A 107 -9.03 0.02 2.43
N VAL A 108 -8.92 1.34 2.63
CA VAL A 108 -9.27 2.33 1.59
C VAL A 108 -8.38 2.19 0.36
N ALA A 109 -7.07 2.01 0.57
CA ALA A 109 -6.11 1.82 -0.51
C ALA A 109 -6.36 0.51 -1.30
N VAL A 110 -6.78 -0.56 -0.64
CA VAL A 110 -7.19 -1.83 -1.26
C VAL A 110 -8.40 -1.62 -2.18
N VAL A 111 -9.43 -0.91 -1.71
CA VAL A 111 -10.61 -0.60 -2.53
C VAL A 111 -10.22 0.24 -3.76
N LEU A 112 -9.40 1.26 -3.58
CA LEU A 112 -8.91 2.11 -4.68
C LEU A 112 -8.08 1.30 -5.69
N LEU A 113 -7.21 0.42 -5.22
CA LEU A 113 -6.39 -0.44 -6.09
C LEU A 113 -7.25 -1.46 -6.85
N ALA A 114 -8.27 -2.04 -6.20
CA ALA A 114 -9.22 -2.94 -6.86
C ALA A 114 -9.98 -2.24 -7.99
N VAL A 115 -10.41 -0.98 -7.79
CA VAL A 115 -11.02 -0.17 -8.84
C VAL A 115 -10.03 0.09 -9.98
N ALA A 116 -8.77 0.41 -9.67
CA ALA A 116 -7.72 0.62 -10.67
C ALA A 116 -7.49 -0.64 -11.53
N ILE A 117 -7.40 -1.82 -10.90
CA ILE A 117 -7.27 -3.12 -11.58
C ILE A 117 -8.47 -3.36 -12.50
N GLY A 118 -9.69 -3.15 -12.01
CA GLY A 118 -10.91 -3.36 -12.80
C GLY A 118 -10.97 -2.45 -14.04
N LEU A 119 -10.52 -1.20 -13.91
CA LEU A 119 -10.43 -0.27 -15.04
C LEU A 119 -9.31 -0.64 -16.03
N ASP A 120 -8.16 -1.09 -15.55
CA ASP A 120 -7.04 -1.50 -16.39
C ASP A 120 -7.38 -2.79 -17.17
N TYR A 121 -8.01 -3.77 -16.52
CA TYR A 121 -8.50 -5.00 -17.16
C TYR A 121 -9.51 -4.71 -18.29
N ARG A 122 -10.49 -3.83 -18.02
CA ARG A 122 -11.45 -3.38 -19.05
C ARG A 122 -10.77 -2.67 -20.22
N ARG A 123 -9.69 -1.92 -19.96
CA ARG A 123 -8.93 -1.24 -21.01
C ARG A 123 -8.22 -2.24 -21.92
N VAL A 124 -7.53 -3.24 -21.35
CA VAL A 124 -6.79 -4.25 -22.11
C VAL A 124 -7.74 -5.12 -22.93
N ARG A 125 -8.84 -5.59 -22.33
CA ARG A 125 -9.84 -6.42 -23.04
C ARG A 125 -10.44 -5.70 -24.24
N ASN A 126 -10.86 -4.44 -24.08
CA ASN A 126 -11.40 -3.65 -25.18
C ASN A 126 -10.39 -3.39 -26.30
N ALA A 127 -9.08 -3.50 -26.06
CA ALA A 127 -8.07 -3.36 -27.10
C ALA A 127 -7.90 -4.65 -27.91
N ILE A 128 -8.15 -5.81 -27.30
CA ILE A 128 -8.13 -7.12 -27.97
C ILE A 128 -9.39 -7.31 -28.81
N ASP A 129 -10.57 -6.92 -28.30
CA ASP A 129 -11.86 -7.12 -28.99
C ASP A 129 -12.04 -6.24 -30.26
N ASN A 130 -11.19 -5.23 -30.46
CA ASN A 130 -11.24 -4.30 -31.60
C ASN A 130 -10.28 -4.68 -32.74
N HIS A 131 -9.61 -5.83 -32.65
CA HIS A 131 -8.73 -6.39 -33.68
C HIS A 131 -9.27 -7.73 -34.15
#